data_AF-A0A7K2IQ85-F1
#
_entry.id   AF-A0A7K2IQ85-F1
#
_cell.length_a   1.000
_cell.length_b   1.000
_cell.length_c   1.000
_cell.angle_alpha   90.00
_cell.angle_beta   90.00
_cell.angle_gamma   90.00
#
_symmetry.space_group_name_H-M   'P 1'
#
loop_
_entity.id
_entity.type
_entity.pdbx_description
1 polymer ?
#
loop_
_entity_poly.entity_id
_entity_poly.type
_entity_poly.pdbx_seq_one_letter_code
_entity_poly.pdbx_strand_id
1 'polypeptide(L)'
;MPNEPFRVLTPEDLATAEGSSADPVVSRAIDAGRRPSRARVEKLAASGTPVLVRCDPAPETSAAPTEPTTVPAPALAGTVPVEAAEEVALASVYAWAGARVFVTDHPERVRRALDMVASIRGERPPAAVRRGLV
;
A
#
# COMPACT_ATOMS: atom_id res chain seq x y z
N MET A 1 -12.57 -13.03 -3.87
CA MET A 1 -11.43 -13.54 -3.10
C MET A 1 -11.85 -13.57 -1.64
N PRO A 2 -11.54 -14.62 -0.86
CA PRO A 2 -11.71 -14.57 0.59
C PRO A 2 -10.99 -13.33 1.15
N ASN A 3 -11.43 -12.84 2.32
CA ASN A 3 -10.89 -11.67 3.01
C ASN A 3 -9.46 -11.91 3.50
N GLU A 4 -8.53 -12.12 2.57
CA GLU A 4 -7.12 -12.29 2.88
C GLU A 4 -6.57 -10.95 3.37
N PRO A 5 -5.92 -10.95 4.56
CA PRO A 5 -5.37 -9.73 5.11
C PRO A 5 -4.25 -9.22 4.20
N PHE A 6 -4.08 -7.90 4.16
CA PHE A 6 -2.99 -7.27 3.44
C PHE A 6 -1.62 -7.71 3.99
N ARG A 7 -0.60 -7.70 3.12
CA ARG A 7 0.80 -7.87 3.49
C ARG A 7 1.58 -6.63 3.12
N VAL A 8 2.42 -6.17 4.04
CA VAL A 8 3.27 -5.00 3.86
C VAL A 8 4.70 -5.39 4.18
N LEU A 9 5.53 -5.33 3.16
CA LEU A 9 6.93 -5.71 3.14
C LEU A 9 7.77 -4.47 2.88
N THR A 10 8.99 -4.46 3.39
CA THR A 10 10.03 -3.55 2.92
C THR A 10 10.71 -4.12 1.67
N PRO A 11 11.45 -3.30 0.88
CA PRO A 11 12.22 -3.82 -0.26
C PRO A 11 13.26 -4.87 0.15
N GLU A 12 13.85 -4.74 1.34
CA GLU A 12 14.80 -5.70 1.93
C GLU A 12 14.11 -7.01 2.33
N ASP A 13 12.89 -6.94 2.89
CA ASP A 13 12.08 -8.14 3.18
C ASP A 13 11.79 -8.92 1.90
N LEU A 14 11.46 -8.22 0.81
CA LEU A 14 11.20 -8.84 -0.50
C LEU A 14 12.45 -9.56 -1.04
N ALA A 15 13.60 -8.89 -1.03
CA ALA A 15 14.86 -9.46 -1.51
C ALA A 15 15.27 -10.71 -0.70
N THR A 16 14.97 -10.71 0.60
CA THR A 16 15.23 -11.87 1.48
C THR A 16 14.19 -12.98 1.28
N ALA A 17 12.94 -12.63 0.95
CA ALA A 17 11.82 -13.54 0.73
C ALA A 17 11.92 -14.34 -0.57
N GLU A 18 12.62 -13.84 -1.58
CA GLU A 18 12.89 -14.53 -2.85
C GLU A 18 13.65 -15.87 -2.66
N GLY A 19 14.22 -16.12 -1.47
CA GLY A 19 14.82 -17.40 -1.08
C GLY A 19 14.06 -18.24 -0.03
N SER A 20 13.07 -17.69 0.70
CA SER A 20 12.51 -18.36 1.89
C SER A 20 11.14 -17.84 2.40
N SER A 21 10.24 -17.33 1.55
CA SER A 21 8.93 -16.89 2.07
C SER A 21 8.03 -18.07 2.47
N ALA A 22 7.78 -18.23 3.77
CA ALA A 22 6.76 -19.14 4.31
C ALA A 22 5.32 -18.63 4.12
N ASP A 23 5.12 -17.36 3.74
CA ASP A 23 3.78 -16.80 3.54
C ASP A 23 3.20 -17.21 2.18
N PRO A 24 2.13 -18.03 2.16
CA PRO A 24 1.55 -18.56 0.92
C PRO A 24 0.87 -17.48 0.07
N VAL A 25 0.52 -16.32 0.64
CA VAL A 25 -0.07 -15.20 -0.12
C VAL A 25 1.02 -14.47 -0.91
N VAL A 26 2.18 -14.27 -0.29
CA VAL A 26 3.33 -13.60 -0.93
C VAL A 26 3.91 -14.49 -2.03
N SER A 27 4.05 -15.80 -1.79
CA SER A 27 4.67 -16.73 -2.74
C SER A 27 3.88 -16.93 -4.04
N ARG A 28 2.55 -16.79 -3.99
CA ARG A 28 1.67 -16.89 -5.16
C ARG A 28 1.36 -15.54 -5.80
N ALA A 29 1.85 -14.43 -5.24
CA ALA A 29 1.49 -13.11 -5.70
C ALA A 29 2.08 -12.82 -7.09
N ILE A 30 1.24 -12.30 -7.99
CA ILE A 30 1.69 -11.79 -9.29
C ILE A 30 2.24 -10.38 -9.07
N ASP A 31 3.49 -10.19 -9.47
CA ASP A 31 4.15 -8.89 -9.42
C ASP A 31 3.62 -7.96 -10.52
N ALA A 32 2.89 -6.92 -10.11
CA ALA A 32 2.41 -5.88 -11.02
C ALA A 32 3.49 -4.88 -11.43
N GLY A 33 4.63 -4.89 -10.74
CA GLY A 33 5.75 -3.97 -10.93
C GLY A 33 5.75 -2.81 -9.94
N ARG A 34 6.59 -1.82 -10.24
CA ARG A 34 6.77 -0.59 -9.45
C ARG A 34 5.83 0.51 -9.95
N ARG A 35 5.08 1.11 -9.02
CA ARG A 35 4.06 2.16 -9.25
C ARG A 35 3.24 1.92 -10.54
N PRO A 36 2.62 0.72 -10.72
CA PRO A 36 1.88 0.39 -11.94
C PRO A 36 0.63 1.25 -12.13
N SER A 37 0.06 1.27 -13.34
CA SER A 37 -1.26 1.90 -13.52
C SER A 37 -2.35 1.14 -12.74
N ARG A 38 -3.34 1.86 -12.22
CA ARG A 38 -4.49 1.27 -11.52
C ARG A 38 -5.19 0.18 -12.38
N ALA A 39 -5.39 0.47 -13.66
CA ALA A 39 -6.03 -0.47 -14.60
C ALA A 39 -5.25 -1.78 -14.75
N ARG A 40 -3.90 -1.75 -14.67
CA ARG A 40 -3.08 -2.97 -14.67
C ARG A 40 -3.33 -3.80 -13.42
N VAL A 41 -3.38 -3.17 -12.25
CA VAL A 41 -3.65 -3.85 -10.98
C VAL A 41 -5.04 -4.48 -11.00
N GLU A 42 -6.07 -3.77 -11.47
CA GLU A 42 -7.43 -4.29 -11.60
C GLU A 42 -7.50 -5.50 -12.53
N LYS A 43 -6.85 -5.41 -13.69
CA LYS A 43 -6.78 -6.53 -14.65
C LYS A 43 -6.12 -7.77 -14.05
N LEU A 44 -5.03 -7.60 -13.31
CA LEU A 44 -4.34 -8.71 -12.64
C LEU A 44 -5.17 -9.27 -11.48
N ALA A 45 -5.80 -8.41 -10.68
CA ALA A 45 -6.63 -8.82 -9.55
C ALA A 45 -7.88 -9.61 -9.99
N ALA A 46 -8.43 -9.30 -11.16
CA ALA A 46 -9.55 -10.04 -11.76
C ALA A 46 -9.23 -11.52 -12.03
N SER A 47 -7.95 -11.90 -12.10
CA SER A 47 -7.52 -13.30 -12.25
C SER A 47 -7.76 -14.16 -11.00
N GLY A 48 -8.07 -13.54 -9.85
CA GLY A 48 -8.20 -14.27 -8.58
C GLY A 48 -6.87 -14.74 -8.00
N THR A 49 -5.75 -14.14 -8.43
CA THR A 49 -4.43 -14.31 -7.82
C THR A 49 -4.06 -13.03 -7.05
N PRO A 50 -3.43 -13.11 -5.86
CA PRO A 50 -2.93 -11.92 -5.15
C PRO A 50 -2.01 -11.12 -6.05
N VAL A 51 -2.10 -9.80 -5.94
CA VAL A 51 -1.24 -8.88 -6.70
C VAL A 51 -0.30 -8.19 -5.74
N LEU A 52 0.99 -8.23 -6.07
CA LEU A 52 2.06 -7.49 -5.43
C LEU A 52 2.30 -6.18 -6.16
N VAL A 53 2.41 -5.08 -5.42
CA VAL A 53 2.77 -3.75 -5.94
C VAL A 53 3.93 -3.17 -5.16
N ARG A 54 4.88 -2.52 -5.85
CA ARG A 54 5.95 -1.74 -5.22
C ARG A 54 5.59 -0.26 -5.22
N CYS A 55 5.42 0.31 -4.04
CA CYS A 55 5.06 1.72 -3.81
C CYS A 55 6.28 2.62 -3.66
N ASP A 56 7.42 2.04 -3.24
CA ASP A 56 8.69 2.73 -3.09
C ASP A 56 9.10 3.44 -4.40
N PRO A 57 9.69 4.65 -4.32
CA PRO A 57 10.15 5.37 -5.48
C PRO A 57 11.21 4.56 -6.26
N ALA A 58 11.29 4.76 -7.57
CA ALA A 58 12.35 4.12 -8.34
C ALA A 58 13.71 4.72 -7.92
N PRO A 59 14.79 3.92 -7.88
CA PRO A 59 16.13 4.47 -7.76
C PRO A 59 16.42 5.28 -9.04
N GLU A 60 16.22 6.59 -8.93
CA GLU A 60 16.64 7.66 -9.83
C GLU A 60 16.56 7.40 -11.34
N THR A 61 15.35 7.52 -11.89
CA THR A 61 15.13 8.47 -12.99
C THR A 61 14.25 9.57 -12.43
N SER A 62 14.91 10.58 -11.86
CA SER A 62 14.30 11.86 -11.59
C SER A 62 14.00 12.51 -12.94
N ALA A 63 12.89 12.14 -13.56
CA ALA A 63 12.19 13.09 -14.41
C ALA A 63 11.64 14.13 -13.44
N ALA A 64 12.25 15.32 -13.48
CA ALA A 64 11.94 16.44 -12.62
C ALA A 64 10.43 16.56 -12.36
N PRO A 65 10.01 16.80 -11.11
CA PRO A 65 8.63 17.14 -10.85
C PRO A 65 8.27 18.38 -11.67
N THR A 66 7.16 18.33 -12.43
CA THR A 66 6.41 19.56 -12.71
C THR A 66 6.15 20.18 -11.36
N GLU A 67 6.76 21.35 -11.10
CA GLU A 67 6.89 21.96 -9.78
C GLU A 67 5.63 21.75 -8.93
N PRO A 68 5.68 20.92 -7.87
CA PRO A 68 4.62 20.98 -6.88
C PRO A 68 4.73 22.36 -6.26
N THR A 69 3.67 23.16 -6.35
CA THR A 69 3.50 24.41 -5.60
C THR A 69 3.76 24.11 -4.12
N THR A 70 5.02 24.25 -3.72
CA THR A 70 5.46 24.07 -2.35
C THR A 70 5.21 25.42 -1.70
N VAL A 71 3.96 25.64 -1.28
CA VAL A 71 3.76 26.58 -0.18
C VAL A 71 4.43 25.92 1.00
N PRO A 72 5.50 26.49 1.60
CA PRO A 72 6.07 25.93 2.81
C PRO A 72 4.98 26.03 3.89
N ALA A 73 4.31 24.91 4.16
CA ALA A 73 3.40 24.83 5.28
C ALA A 73 4.25 25.03 6.54
N PRO A 74 3.83 25.90 7.48
CA PRO A 74 4.51 26.00 8.77
C PRO A 74 4.58 24.59 9.37
N ALA A 75 5.71 24.25 9.99
CA ALA A 75 5.94 22.95 10.61
C ALA A 75 4.95 22.74 11.78
N LEU A 76 3.74 22.34 11.43
CA LEU A 76 2.71 21.93 12.37
C LEU A 76 3.12 20.55 12.88
N ALA A 77 3.07 20.34 14.20
CA ALA A 77 3.19 19.00 14.76
C ALA A 77 2.17 18.08 14.07
N GLY A 78 2.65 17.10 13.30
CA GLY A 78 1.80 16.22 12.49
C GLY A 78 2.02 16.26 10.96
N THR A 79 2.95 17.05 10.44
CA THR A 79 3.30 17.01 9.00
C THR A 79 3.97 15.68 8.66
N VAL A 80 3.34 14.89 7.78
CA VAL A 80 3.90 13.65 7.24
C VAL A 80 4.85 14.02 6.10
N PRO A 81 6.06 13.42 6.00
CA PRO A 81 6.93 13.59 4.83
C PRO A 81 6.16 13.29 3.54
N VAL A 82 6.42 14.05 2.48
CA VAL A 82 5.65 13.97 1.22
C VAL A 82 5.76 12.57 0.62
N GLU A 83 6.95 11.97 0.67
CA GLU A 83 7.25 10.64 0.16
C GLU A 83 6.43 9.56 0.89
N ALA A 84 6.36 9.69 2.22
CA ALA A 84 5.54 8.81 3.04
C ALA A 84 4.03 8.98 2.74
N ALA A 85 3.59 10.21 2.44
CA ALA A 85 2.21 10.48 2.05
C ALA A 85 1.87 9.91 0.65
N GLU A 86 2.80 10.02 -0.30
CA GLU A 86 2.65 9.43 -1.64
C GLU A 86 2.47 7.91 -1.57
N GLU A 87 3.33 7.20 -0.82
CA GLU A 87 3.25 5.75 -0.70
C GLU A 87 1.96 5.30 -0.01
N VAL A 88 1.50 6.03 1.01
CA VAL A 88 0.19 5.79 1.66
C VAL A 88 -0.97 5.97 0.66
N ALA A 89 -0.93 7.03 -0.15
CA ALA A 89 -1.95 7.27 -1.15
C ALA A 89 -1.97 6.17 -2.23
N LEU A 90 -0.80 5.80 -2.75
CA LEU A 90 -0.65 4.71 -3.72
C LEU A 90 -1.16 3.38 -3.17
N ALA A 91 -0.71 2.99 -1.97
CA ALA A 91 -1.13 1.74 -1.34
C ALA A 91 -2.65 1.71 -1.12
N SER A 92 -3.24 2.83 -0.70
CA SER A 92 -4.70 2.95 -0.53
C SER A 92 -5.44 2.74 -1.86
N VAL A 93 -5.01 3.41 -2.93
CA VAL A 93 -5.62 3.28 -4.27
C VAL A 93 -5.46 1.85 -4.80
N TYR A 94 -4.27 1.26 -4.70
CA TYR A 94 -4.04 -0.11 -5.17
C TYR A 94 -4.78 -1.16 -4.36
N ALA A 95 -4.99 -0.93 -3.06
CA ALA A 95 -5.84 -1.79 -2.25
C ALA A 95 -7.26 -1.83 -2.84
N TRP A 96 -7.81 -0.69 -3.27
CA TRP A 96 -9.13 -0.58 -3.95
C TRP A 96 -9.12 -1.19 -5.35
N ALA A 97 -7.98 -1.14 -6.03
CA ALA A 97 -7.77 -1.84 -7.29
C ALA A 97 -7.67 -3.38 -7.13
N GLY A 98 -7.54 -3.89 -5.91
CA GLY A 98 -7.49 -5.33 -5.63
C GLY A 98 -6.12 -5.89 -5.25
N ALA A 99 -5.08 -5.04 -5.11
CA ALA A 99 -3.78 -5.48 -4.60
C ALA A 99 -3.89 -6.05 -3.17
N ARG A 100 -2.99 -6.97 -2.84
CA ARG A 100 -2.95 -7.63 -1.52
C ARG A 100 -1.58 -7.65 -0.87
N VAL A 101 -0.50 -7.49 -1.65
CA VAL A 101 0.87 -7.41 -1.14
C VAL A 101 1.48 -6.08 -1.57
N PHE A 102 2.08 -5.36 -0.63
CA PHE A 102 2.65 -4.02 -0.83
C PHE A 102 4.11 -4.01 -0.39
N VAL A 103 4.97 -3.46 -1.23
CA VAL A 103 6.37 -3.16 -0.89
C VAL A 103 6.52 -1.65 -0.74
N THR A 104 7.12 -1.19 0.35
CA THR A 104 7.15 0.24 0.72
C THR A 104 8.32 0.53 1.66
N ASP A 105 8.85 1.75 1.59
CA ASP A 105 9.85 2.24 2.56
C ASP A 105 9.21 2.69 3.89
N HIS A 106 7.87 2.78 3.92
CA HIS A 106 7.10 3.32 5.04
C HIS A 106 6.07 2.31 5.59
N PRO A 107 6.50 1.10 6.01
CA PRO A 107 5.61 -0.03 6.29
C PRO A 107 4.56 0.26 7.36
N GLU A 108 4.90 0.92 8.46
CA GLU A 108 3.94 1.19 9.55
C GLU A 108 2.82 2.14 9.13
N ARG A 109 3.13 3.13 8.28
CA ARG A 109 2.15 4.10 7.78
C ARG A 109 1.20 3.44 6.79
N VAL A 110 1.75 2.63 5.88
CA VAL A 110 0.96 1.87 4.91
C VAL A 110 0.08 0.83 5.60
N ARG A 111 0.58 0.08 6.59
CA ARG A 111 -0.24 -0.86 7.40
C ARG A 111 -1.43 -0.16 8.03
N ARG A 112 -1.24 1.00 8.66
CA ARG A 112 -2.34 1.77 9.27
C ARG A 112 -3.39 2.20 8.24
N ALA A 113 -2.97 2.65 7.06
CA ALA A 113 -3.90 3.05 6.00
C ALA A 113 -4.68 1.84 5.46
N LEU A 114 -3.99 0.72 5.21
CA LEU A 114 -4.60 -0.53 4.77
C LEU A 114 -5.55 -1.11 5.83
N ASP A 115 -5.23 -0.94 7.11
CA ASP A 115 -6.12 -1.34 8.19
C ASP A 115 -7.42 -0.55 8.19
N MET A 116 -7.32 0.75 7.91
CA MET A 116 -8.46 1.63 7.72
C MET A 116 -9.28 1.21 6.49
N VAL A 117 -8.63 0.90 5.36
CA VAL A 117 -9.29 0.38 4.15
C VAL A 117 -10.05 -0.92 4.44
N ALA A 118 -9.42 -1.88 5.13
CA ALA A 118 -10.07 -3.14 5.50
C ALA A 118 -11.29 -2.91 6.40
N SER A 119 -11.22 -1.95 7.33
CA SER A 119 -12.36 -1.57 8.16
C SER A 119 -13.49 -0.94 7.36
N ILE A 120 -13.17 -0.05 6.41
CA ILE A 120 -14.16 0.61 5.53
C ILE A 120 -14.86 -0.40 4.64
N ARG A 121 -14.15 -1.44 4.18
CA ARG A 121 -14.74 -2.54 3.39
C ARG A 121 -15.56 -3.53 4.21
N GLY A 122 -15.50 -3.45 5.54
CA GLY A 122 -16.09 -4.47 6.41
C GLY A 122 -15.33 -5.81 6.39
N GLU A 123 -14.09 -5.84 5.88
CA GLU A 123 -13.21 -7.01 5.90
C GLU A 123 -12.55 -7.20 7.27
N ARG A 124 -12.41 -6.11 8.04
CA ARG A 124 -11.97 -6.10 9.44
C ARG A 124 -13.05 -5.43 10.31
N PRO A 125 -13.52 -6.06 11.41
CA PRO A 125 -14.41 -5.39 12.34
C PRO A 125 -13.68 -4.23 13.05
N PRO A 126 -14.35 -3.09 13.31
CA PRO A 126 -13.75 -2.00 14.08
C PRO A 126 -13.43 -2.49 15.50
N ALA A 127 -12.30 -2.03 16.06
CA ALA A 127 -11.83 -2.48 17.37
C ALA A 127 -12.82 -2.21 18.52
N ALA A 128 -13.70 -1.21 18.36
CA ALA A 128 -14.81 -0.96 19.27
C ALA A 128 -15.96 -0.26 18.54
N VAL A 129 -17.20 -0.59 18.90
CA VAL A 129 -18.41 0.15 18.50
C VAL A 129 -18.91 0.92 19.72
N ARG A 130 -18.94 2.26 19.63
CA ARG A 130 -19.48 3.12 20.69
C ARG A 130 -20.67 3.90 20.16
N ARG A 131 -21.78 3.91 20.91
CA ARG A 131 -22.94 4.76 20.63
C ARG A 131 -22.65 6.15 21.18
N GLY A 132 -22.33 7.10 20.30
CA GLY A 132 -21.95 8.48 20.66
C GLY A 132 -23.13 9.42 20.97
N LEU A 133 -24.36 8.94 20.83
CA LEU A 133 -25.58 9.67 21.15
C LEU A 133 -26.35 8.92 22.23
N VAL A 134 -26.34 9.52 23.42
CA VAL A 134 -27.21 9.18 24.55
C VAL A 134 -28.40 10.12 24.51
#